data_AF-A0A3E2NLC3-F1
#
_entry.id   AF-A0A3E2NLC3-F1
#
_cell.length_a   1.000
_cell.length_b   1.000
_cell.length_c   1.000
_cell.angle_alpha   90.00
_cell.angle_beta   90.00
_cell.angle_gamma   90.00
#
_symmetry.space_group_name_H-M   'P 1'
#
loop_
_entity.id
_entity.type
_entity.pdbx_description
1 polymer ?
#
loop_
_entity_poly.entity_id
_entity_poly.type
_entity_poly.pdbx_seq_one_letter_code
_entity_poly.pdbx_strand_id
1 'polypeptide(L)'
;MQMATGTAVSAGLKTGKDYSYGSFMRYLTLVFSYAGTISLEKELKAVQNTAALQPGDIFIHGGSPGHCFIVVDVAENASHQKMFMLAQSFMPAQNIQVLQNGSPWFSLSETADVPYGELVAAKYLRRF
;
A
#
# COMPACT_ATOMS: atom_id res chain seq x y z
N MET A 1 50.96 -47.81 2.33
CA MET A 1 51.60 -46.50 2.58
C MET A 1 51.63 -45.75 1.26
N GLN A 2 51.02 -44.55 1.22
CA GLN A 2 50.96 -43.56 0.13
C GLN A 2 50.23 -43.94 -1.18
N MET A 3 49.41 -43.11 -1.84
CA MET A 3 49.00 -41.69 -1.71
C MET A 3 47.53 -41.60 -2.15
N ALA A 4 46.69 -40.87 -1.41
CA ALA A 4 45.37 -40.46 -1.86
C ALA A 4 45.50 -39.41 -2.98
N THR A 5 44.89 -39.66 -4.13
CA THR A 5 44.75 -38.69 -5.22
C THR A 5 43.76 -37.62 -4.79
N GLY A 6 44.24 -36.38 -4.65
CA GLY A 6 43.42 -35.24 -4.23
C GLY A 6 42.26 -34.97 -5.19
N THR A 7 41.04 -34.98 -4.67
CA THR A 7 39.88 -34.35 -5.31
C THR A 7 40.11 -32.85 -5.33
N ALA A 8 40.31 -32.28 -6.52
CA ALA A 8 40.22 -30.85 -6.72
C ALA A 8 38.80 -30.39 -6.37
N VAL A 9 38.64 -29.72 -5.24
CA VAL A 9 37.46 -28.93 -4.94
C VAL A 9 37.45 -27.74 -5.90
N SER A 10 36.57 -27.77 -6.89
CA SER A 10 36.38 -26.63 -7.79
C SER A 10 35.90 -25.44 -6.97
N ALA A 11 36.66 -24.35 -7.06
CA ALA A 11 36.37 -23.08 -6.43
C ALA A 11 34.93 -22.66 -6.75
N GLY A 12 34.15 -22.35 -5.71
CA GLY A 12 32.81 -21.82 -5.84
C GLY A 12 32.84 -20.62 -6.79
N LEU A 13 32.19 -20.78 -7.96
CA LEU A 13 31.96 -19.70 -8.89
C LEU A 13 31.28 -18.58 -8.10
N LYS A 14 32.03 -17.52 -7.80
CA LYS A 14 31.43 -16.24 -7.42
C LYS A 14 30.69 -15.78 -8.66
N THR A 15 29.43 -16.18 -8.77
CA THR A 15 28.53 -15.70 -9.80
C THR A 15 28.52 -14.18 -9.68
N GLY A 16 28.97 -13.50 -10.74
CA GLY A 16 28.85 -12.05 -10.82
C GLY A 16 27.39 -11.66 -10.61
N LYS A 17 27.16 -10.43 -10.15
CA LYS A 17 25.80 -9.90 -10.00
C LYS A 17 25.06 -10.02 -11.34
N ASP A 18 23.92 -10.71 -11.34
CA ASP A 18 23.08 -10.89 -12.53
C ASP A 18 22.09 -9.71 -12.64
N TYR A 19 22.34 -8.84 -13.63
CA TYR A 19 21.51 -7.68 -13.94
C TYR A 19 20.56 -7.91 -15.13
N SER A 20 20.32 -9.17 -15.50
CA SER A 20 19.39 -9.50 -16.58
C SER A 20 17.95 -9.12 -16.25
N TYR A 21 17.15 -8.87 -17.28
CA TYR A 21 15.70 -8.69 -17.15
C TYR A 21 15.03 -9.85 -16.41
N GLY A 22 15.50 -11.08 -16.60
CA GLY A 22 14.98 -12.25 -15.88
C GLY A 22 15.22 -12.18 -14.36
N SER A 23 16.39 -11.70 -13.92
CA SER A 23 16.64 -11.43 -12.50
C SER A 23 15.78 -10.31 -11.93
N PHE A 24 15.58 -9.24 -12.70
CA PHE A 24 14.67 -8.16 -12.33
C PHE A 24 13.22 -8.65 -12.18
N MET A 25 12.70 -9.43 -13.13
CA MET A 25 11.34 -9.96 -13.06
C MET A 25 11.14 -10.91 -11.87
N ARG A 26 12.13 -11.77 -11.55
CA ARG A 26 12.07 -12.61 -10.34
C ARG A 26 12.00 -11.78 -9.06
N TYR A 27 12.79 -10.71 -8.98
CA TYR A 27 12.75 -9.78 -7.86
C TYR A 27 11.36 -9.12 -7.74
N LEU A 28 10.82 -8.59 -8.84
CA LEU A 28 9.48 -7.98 -8.83
C LEU A 28 8.40 -8.98 -8.44
N THR A 29 8.45 -10.21 -8.94
CA THR A 29 7.50 -11.27 -8.55
C THR A 29 7.54 -11.50 -7.05
N LEU A 30 8.73 -11.56 -6.45
CA LEU A 30 8.87 -11.70 -5.00
C LEU A 30 8.26 -10.51 -4.26
N VAL A 31 8.63 -9.28 -4.64
CA VAL A 31 8.12 -8.05 -4.00
C VAL A 31 6.60 -7.98 -4.08
N PHE A 32 6.01 -8.16 -5.28
CA PHE A 32 4.57 -8.07 -5.47
C PHE A 32 3.78 -9.25 -4.88
N SER A 33 4.42 -10.41 -4.63
CA SER A 33 3.77 -11.52 -3.92
C SER A 33 3.49 -11.21 -2.45
N TYR A 34 4.29 -10.34 -1.83
CA TYR A 34 4.16 -9.98 -0.42
C TYR A 34 3.69 -8.55 -0.19
N ALA A 35 3.66 -7.71 -1.23
CA ALA A 35 3.10 -6.38 -1.17
C ALA A 35 1.56 -6.45 -1.12
N GLY A 36 0.98 -6.13 0.03
CA GLY A 36 -0.46 -6.09 0.23
C GLY A 36 -0.85 -5.14 1.36
N THR A 37 -2.15 -5.07 1.66
CA THR A 37 -2.67 -4.19 2.71
C THR A 37 -2.09 -4.53 4.10
N ILE A 38 -1.81 -5.80 4.39
CA ILE A 38 -1.18 -6.25 5.64
C ILE A 38 0.24 -5.68 5.80
N SER A 39 1.07 -5.77 4.75
CA SER A 39 2.44 -5.25 4.81
C SER A 39 2.42 -3.72 4.83
N LEU A 40 1.59 -3.11 4.00
CA LEU A 40 1.46 -1.66 3.92
C LEU A 40 0.96 -1.05 5.24
N GLU A 41 -0.07 -1.62 5.87
CA GLU A 41 -0.57 -1.13 7.16
C GLU A 41 0.52 -1.14 8.24
N LYS A 42 1.40 -2.14 8.25
CA LYS A 42 2.51 -2.24 9.21
C LYS A 42 3.62 -1.21 9.00
N GLU A 43 3.85 -0.81 7.75
CA GLU A 43 4.85 0.21 7.40
C GLU A 43 4.35 1.64 7.69
N LEU A 44 3.03 1.85 7.71
CA LEU A 44 2.43 3.16 7.95
C LEU A 44 2.21 3.46 9.44
N LYS A 45 2.33 4.73 9.83
CA LYS A 45 2.07 5.23 11.18
C LYS A 45 0.63 5.71 11.31
N ALA A 46 0.05 5.51 12.48
CA ALA A 46 -1.26 6.06 12.84
C ALA A 46 -1.25 7.59 12.89
N VAL A 47 -2.20 8.22 12.20
CA VAL A 47 -2.45 9.67 12.29
C VAL A 47 -3.40 9.90 13.46
N GLN A 48 -2.89 10.48 14.56
CA GLN A 48 -3.67 10.66 15.80
C GLN A 48 -4.67 11.82 15.72
N ASN A 49 -4.38 12.83 14.91
CA ASN A 49 -5.20 14.03 14.79
C ASN A 49 -5.85 14.09 13.40
N THR A 50 -7.17 13.91 13.33
CA THR A 50 -7.93 14.02 12.07
C THR A 50 -7.98 15.44 11.52
N ALA A 51 -7.79 16.46 12.36
CA ALA A 51 -7.62 17.83 11.88
C ALA A 51 -6.30 18.00 11.09
N ALA A 52 -5.37 17.04 11.15
CA ALA A 52 -4.15 17.02 10.34
C ALA A 52 -4.29 16.21 9.04
N LEU A 53 -5.52 15.82 8.66
CA LEU A 53 -5.79 15.11 7.41
C LEU A 53 -5.28 15.92 6.21
N GLN A 54 -4.53 15.27 5.33
CA GLN A 54 -3.86 15.89 4.17
C GLN A 54 -3.81 14.92 2.97
N PRO A 55 -3.55 15.42 1.74
CA PRO A 55 -3.29 14.55 0.60
C PRO A 55 -2.12 13.58 0.85
N GLY A 56 -2.29 12.33 0.43
CA GLY A 56 -1.36 11.24 0.68
C GLY A 56 -1.62 10.45 1.96
N ASP A 57 -2.56 10.88 2.81
CA ASP A 57 -3.06 10.04 3.90
C ASP A 57 -3.83 8.83 3.35
N ILE A 58 -3.78 7.73 4.08
CA ILE A 58 -4.34 6.46 3.65
C ILE A 58 -5.31 5.95 4.71
N PHE A 59 -6.54 5.65 4.31
CA PHE A 59 -7.44 4.81 5.09
C PHE A 59 -7.17 3.36 4.73
N ILE A 60 -6.75 2.54 5.69
CA ILE A 60 -6.33 1.16 5.40
C ILE A 60 -6.72 0.21 6.52
N HIS A 61 -7.15 -0.99 6.10
CA HIS A 61 -7.26 -2.16 6.95
C HIS A 61 -6.59 -3.35 6.28
N GLY A 62 -5.55 -3.87 6.92
CA GLY A 62 -4.83 -5.06 6.49
C GLY A 62 -5.62 -6.32 6.75
N GLY A 63 -5.75 -7.18 5.74
CA GLY A 63 -6.49 -8.43 5.84
C GLY A 63 -6.59 -9.19 4.52
N SER A 64 -7.36 -10.28 4.53
CA SER A 64 -7.76 -11.05 3.36
C SER A 64 -9.25 -11.39 3.46
N PRO A 65 -10.16 -10.54 2.94
CA PRO A 65 -9.88 -9.33 2.17
C PRO A 65 -9.45 -8.17 3.05
N GLY A 66 -8.54 -7.34 2.54
CA GLY A 66 -8.19 -6.04 3.11
C GLY A 66 -8.42 -4.97 2.05
N HIS A 67 -8.46 -3.70 2.46
CA HIS A 67 -8.78 -2.61 1.54
C HIS A 67 -8.09 -1.31 1.92
N CYS A 68 -7.93 -0.41 0.96
CA CYS A 68 -7.42 0.92 1.22
C CYS A 68 -8.02 1.99 0.29
N PHE A 69 -8.04 3.22 0.81
CA PHE A 69 -8.30 4.45 0.08
C PHE A 69 -7.16 5.42 0.32
N ILE A 70 -6.77 6.18 -0.70
CA ILE A 70 -5.83 7.30 -0.57
C ILE A 70 -6.57 8.63 -0.67
N VAL A 71 -6.24 9.56 0.20
CA VAL A 71 -6.69 10.95 0.14
C VAL A 71 -5.92 11.65 -0.98
N VAL A 72 -6.61 12.18 -1.98
CA VAL A 72 -5.97 12.87 -3.13
C VAL A 72 -6.09 14.38 -3.05
N ASP A 73 -7.10 14.89 -2.36
CA ASP A 73 -7.29 16.32 -2.14
C ASP A 73 -8.06 16.57 -0.83
N VAL A 74 -7.89 17.77 -0.25
CA VAL A 74 -8.51 18.20 1.00
C VAL A 74 -8.95 19.65 0.87
N ALA A 75 -10.21 19.90 1.19
CA ALA A 75 -10.82 21.22 1.22
C ALA A 75 -11.48 21.48 2.58
N GLU A 76 -11.89 22.72 2.79
CA GLU A 76 -12.63 23.14 3.97
C GLU A 76 -13.93 23.81 3.53
N ASN A 77 -15.06 23.39 4.10
CA ASN A 77 -16.35 23.97 3.79
C ASN A 77 -16.58 25.28 4.57
N ALA A 78 -17.69 25.98 4.29
CA ALA A 78 -18.04 27.23 4.97
C ALA A 78 -18.28 27.09 6.49
N SER A 79 -18.44 25.86 6.99
CA SER A 79 -18.59 25.53 8.41
C SER A 79 -17.27 25.08 9.05
N HIS A 80 -16.14 25.31 8.38
CA HIS A 80 -14.80 24.91 8.83
C HIS A 80 -14.61 23.39 9.01
N GLN A 81 -15.40 22.59 8.30
CA GLN A 81 -15.27 21.13 8.31
C GLN A 81 -14.36 20.69 7.16
N LYS A 82 -13.44 19.77 7.46
CA LYS A 82 -12.59 19.14 6.46
C LYS A 82 -13.40 18.21 5.56
N MET A 83 -13.30 18.46 4.26
CA MET A 83 -13.79 17.60 3.20
C MET A 83 -12.59 17.04 2.44
N PHE A 84 -12.71 15.84 1.89
CA PHE A 84 -11.60 15.22 1.17
C PHE A 84 -12.07 14.33 0.03
N MET A 85 -11.21 14.17 -0.97
CA MET A 85 -11.44 13.26 -2.09
C MET A 85 -10.67 11.97 -1.89
N LEU A 86 -11.31 10.85 -2.23
CA LEU A 86 -10.73 9.52 -2.12
C LEU A 86 -10.45 8.94 -3.50
N ALA A 87 -9.35 8.22 -3.63
CA ALA A 87 -9.09 7.36 -4.78
C ALA A 87 -8.84 5.91 -4.33
N GLN A 88 -9.20 4.98 -5.20
CA GLN A 88 -8.91 3.55 -5.05
C GLN A 88 -8.71 2.90 -6.43
N SER A 89 -8.19 1.68 -6.46
CA SER A 89 -8.12 0.87 -7.68
C SER A 89 -9.04 -0.36 -7.68
N PHE A 90 -9.69 -0.64 -6.54
CA PHE A 90 -10.44 -1.87 -6.24
C PHE A 90 -9.61 -3.15 -6.47
N MET A 91 -10.16 -4.34 -6.17
CA MET A 91 -9.46 -5.61 -6.33
C MET A 91 -10.02 -6.42 -7.53
N PRO A 92 -9.18 -6.90 -8.46
CA PRO A 92 -7.76 -6.59 -8.63
C PRO A 92 -7.56 -5.13 -9.06
N ALA A 93 -6.44 -4.53 -8.63
CA ALA A 93 -6.11 -3.15 -8.98
C ALA A 93 -5.85 -3.02 -10.49
N GLN A 94 -6.80 -2.46 -11.22
CA GLN A 94 -6.67 -2.27 -12.68
C GLN A 94 -6.46 -0.82 -13.06
N ASN A 95 -7.25 0.10 -12.51
CA ASN A 95 -7.14 1.54 -12.76
C ASN A 95 -7.41 2.31 -11.48
N ILE A 96 -6.66 3.39 -11.27
CA ILE A 96 -6.94 4.32 -10.17
C ILE A 96 -8.13 5.17 -10.56
N GLN A 97 -9.14 5.21 -9.69
CA GLN A 97 -10.36 5.98 -9.86
C GLN A 97 -10.60 6.86 -8.64
N VAL A 98 -11.05 8.09 -8.88
CA VAL A 98 -11.60 8.96 -7.83
C VAL A 98 -13.02 8.50 -7.53
N LEU A 99 -13.35 8.40 -6.24
CA LEU A 99 -14.66 7.97 -5.79
C LEU A 99 -15.67 9.11 -5.82
N GLN A 100 -16.93 8.76 -6.06
CA GLN A 100 -18.07 9.65 -5.89
C GLN A 100 -19.19 8.94 -5.13
N ASN A 101 -19.93 9.71 -4.33
CA ASN A 101 -21.16 9.28 -3.66
C ASN A 101 -22.19 10.42 -3.77
N GLY A 102 -22.69 10.68 -4.98
CA GLY A 102 -23.41 11.91 -5.33
C GLY A 102 -22.53 13.17 -5.39
N SER A 103 -21.45 13.19 -4.61
CA SER A 103 -20.38 14.18 -4.60
C SER A 103 -19.02 13.46 -4.46
N PRO A 104 -17.91 14.00 -5.02
CA PRO A 104 -16.56 13.46 -4.79
C PRO A 104 -15.99 13.83 -3.41
N TRP A 105 -16.67 14.72 -2.68
CA TRP A 105 -16.23 15.22 -1.38
C TRP A 105 -16.82 14.37 -0.25
N PHE A 106 -15.95 13.68 0.47
CA PHE A 106 -16.26 12.89 1.66
C PHE A 106 -15.96 13.68 2.93
N SER A 107 -16.55 13.26 4.05
CA SER A 107 -16.31 13.78 5.40
C SER A 107 -16.16 12.62 6.39
N LEU A 108 -15.46 12.85 7.51
CA LEU A 108 -15.42 11.90 8.63
C LEU A 108 -16.70 11.93 9.48
N SER A 109 -17.56 12.95 9.30
CA SER A 109 -18.83 13.06 10.02
C SER A 109 -19.96 12.26 9.38
N GLU A 110 -19.76 11.75 8.17
CA GLU A 110 -20.77 11.05 7.39
C GLU A 110 -20.21 9.70 6.91
N THR A 111 -21.03 8.66 6.95
CA THR A 111 -20.63 7.37 6.40
C THR A 111 -20.70 7.43 4.88
N ALA A 112 -19.61 7.08 4.22
CA ALA A 112 -19.57 6.96 2.77
C ALA A 112 -20.43 5.76 2.31
N ASP A 113 -21.42 5.99 1.44
CA ASP A 113 -22.20 4.92 0.83
C ASP A 113 -21.47 4.34 -0.39
N VAL A 114 -20.30 3.77 -0.10
CA VAL A 114 -19.44 3.07 -1.06
C VAL A 114 -18.99 1.75 -0.43
N PRO A 115 -18.65 0.74 -1.24
CA PRO A 115 -18.05 -0.48 -0.70
C PRO A 115 -16.83 -0.15 0.17
N TYR A 116 -16.77 -0.74 1.37
CA TYR A 116 -15.76 -0.47 2.40
C TYR A 116 -15.80 0.95 3.02
N GLY A 117 -16.91 1.67 2.87
CA GLY A 117 -17.09 3.03 3.41
C GLY A 117 -16.88 3.13 4.93
N GLU A 118 -17.05 2.03 5.67
CA GLU A 118 -16.75 1.95 7.10
C GLU A 118 -15.27 2.15 7.44
N LEU A 119 -14.37 2.01 6.47
CA LEU A 119 -12.95 2.29 6.62
C LEU A 119 -12.61 3.79 6.60
N VAL A 120 -13.54 4.64 6.15
CA VAL A 120 -13.40 6.10 6.17
C VAL A 120 -13.63 6.62 7.60
N ALA A 121 -12.76 6.20 8.51
CA ALA A 121 -12.83 6.51 9.93
C ALA A 121 -11.43 6.73 10.51
N ALA A 122 -11.32 7.61 11.51
CA ALA A 122 -10.05 8.03 12.12
C ALA A 122 -9.13 6.86 12.54
N LYS A 123 -9.70 5.77 13.07
CA LYS A 123 -8.94 4.59 13.52
C LYS A 123 -8.13 3.91 12.40
N TYR A 124 -8.57 4.03 11.15
CA TYR A 124 -7.93 3.44 9.97
C TYR A 124 -7.01 4.43 9.25
N LEU A 125 -6.92 5.68 9.72
CA LEU A 125 -6.09 6.70 9.10
C LEU A 125 -4.61 6.47 9.42
N ARG A 126 -3.81 6.46 8.36
CA ARG A 126 -2.40 6.11 8.37
C ARG A 126 -1.60 7.01 7.41
N ARG A 127 -0.30 7.19 7.68
CA ARG A 127 0.65 7.98 6.87
C ARG A 127 2.07 7.37 6.95
N PHE A 128 2.88 7.55 5.92
CA PHE A 128 4.32 7.22 5.93
C PHE A 128 5.10 8.01 7.00
#